data_AF-A0A3P9H361-F1
#
_entry.id   AF-A0A3P9H361-F1
#
_cell.length_a   1.000
_cell.length_b   1.000
_cell.length_c   1.000
_cell.angle_alpha   90.00
_cell.angle_beta   90.00
_cell.angle_gamma   90.00
#
_symmetry.space_group_name_H-M   'P 1'
#
loop_
_entity.id
_entity.type
_entity.pdbx_description
1 polymer ?
#
loop_
_entity_poly.entity_id
_entity_poly.type
_entity_poly.pdbx_seq_one_letter_code
_entity_poly.pdbx_strand_id
1 'polypeptide(L)'
;MIQMLILVNVYAPSVDDPSFFGHLENKLLEVGDYPIIMGGDFNEVMDPILDRTLRGMSEACSLVDIWRLQNPSERDYTFYSPSYGSFSRIDFFLLSQSLAGHEHHFSSLGRQESTFL
;
A
#
# COMPACT_ATOMS: atom_id res chain seq x y z
N MET A 1 26.49 -10.06 1.40
CA MET A 1 25.85 -9.20 2.41
C MET A 1 24.43 -9.70 2.61
N ILE A 2 23.96 -9.79 3.85
CA ILE A 2 22.57 -10.14 4.15
C ILE A 2 21.81 -8.81 4.31
N GLN A 3 20.72 -8.64 3.57
CA GLN A 3 19.82 -7.50 3.72
C GLN A 3 18.64 -7.91 4.59
N MET A 4 18.36 -7.14 5.64
CA MET A 4 17.16 -7.30 6.46
C MET A 4 16.02 -6.45 5.88
N LEU A 5 14.81 -7.00 5.96
CA LEU A 5 13.57 -6.41 5.47
C LEU A 5 12.45 -6.71 6.47
N ILE A 6 11.47 -5.83 6.55
CA ILE A 6 10.22 -6.07 7.28
C ILE A 6 9.15 -6.44 6.24
N LEU A 7 8.55 -7.62 6.40
CA LEU A 7 7.41 -8.06 5.61
C LEU A 7 6.14 -7.96 6.45
N VAL A 8 5.14 -7.24 5.95
CA VAL A 8 3.89 -6.97 6.66
C VAL A 8 2.72 -7.42 5.80
N ASN A 9 1.85 -8.25 6.36
CA ASN A 9 0.55 -8.56 5.79
C ASN A 9 -0.53 -7.87 6.63
N VAL A 10 -1.33 -7.01 6.02
CA VAL A 10 -2.36 -6.20 6.68
C VAL A 10 -3.74 -6.76 6.37
N TYR A 11 -4.56 -6.85 7.41
CA TYR A 11 -6.01 -6.99 7.28
C TYR A 11 -6.64 -6.00 8.26
N ALA A 12 -7.03 -4.83 7.75
CA ALA A 12 -7.60 -3.78 8.57
C ALA A 12 -9.08 -4.08 8.88
N PRO A 13 -9.63 -3.59 10.00
CA PRO A 13 -11.04 -3.72 10.32
C PRO A 13 -11.94 -3.12 9.23
N SER A 14 -13.04 -3.79 8.92
CA SER A 14 -14.06 -3.27 7.98
C SER A 14 -14.96 -2.20 8.60
N VAL A 15 -14.91 -2.05 9.92
CA VAL A 15 -15.54 -0.96 10.66
C VAL A 15 -14.48 0.11 10.90
N ASP A 16 -14.81 1.36 10.60
CA ASP A 16 -13.91 2.50 10.75
C ASP A 16 -13.29 2.55 12.15
N ASP A 17 -11.97 2.40 12.21
CA ASP A 17 -11.14 2.52 13.41
C ASP A 17 -9.97 3.46 13.09
N PRO A 18 -10.09 4.76 13.41
CA PRO A 18 -9.07 5.74 13.07
C PRO A 18 -7.75 5.51 13.83
N SER A 19 -7.72 4.63 14.83
CA SER A 19 -6.52 4.31 15.59
C SER A 19 -5.69 3.19 14.97
N PHE A 20 -6.26 2.37 14.08
CA PHE A 20 -5.63 1.16 13.56
C PHE A 20 -4.27 1.45 12.90
N PHE A 21 -4.23 2.39 11.95
CA PHE A 21 -2.99 2.74 11.24
C PHE A 21 -1.96 3.42 12.13
N GLY A 22 -2.39 4.19 13.13
CA GLY A 22 -1.48 4.75 14.13
C GLY A 22 -0.86 3.66 15.02
N HIS A 23 -1.61 2.62 15.39
CA HIS A 23 -1.06 1.47 16.11
C HIS A 23 -0.12 0.64 15.24
N LEU A 24 -0.44 0.46 13.95
CA LEU A 24 0.43 -0.22 12.99
C LEU A 24 1.74 0.53 12.82
N GLU A 25 1.71 1.86 12.63
CA GLU A 25 2.88 2.73 12.56
C GLU A 25 3.81 2.51 13.77
N ASN A 26 3.25 2.61 14.99
CA ASN A 26 4.02 2.40 16.22
C ASN A 26 4.68 1.02 16.28
N LYS A 27 3.97 -0.04 15.85
CA LYS A 27 4.54 -1.39 15.79
C LYS A 27 5.70 -1.49 14.79
N LEU A 28 5.62 -0.80 13.64
CA LEU A 28 6.70 -0.79 12.66
C LEU A 28 7.94 -0.09 13.23
N LEU A 29 7.75 1.03 13.93
CA LEU A 29 8.82 1.76 14.61
C LEU A 29 9.48 0.92 15.72
N GLU A 30 8.72 0.09 16.44
CA GLU A 30 9.25 -0.83 17.46
C GLU A 30 10.11 -1.95 16.86
N VAL A 31 9.80 -2.43 15.65
CA VAL A 31 10.57 -3.50 14.98
C VAL A 31 11.94 -2.98 14.52
N GLY A 32 12.02 -1.72 14.12
CA GLY A 32 13.26 -1.02 13.81
C GLY A 32 13.29 -0.42 12.41
N ASP A 33 14.42 0.22 12.09
CA ASP A 33 14.62 0.95 10.84
C ASP A 33 15.15 0.03 9.73
N TYR A 34 14.25 -0.74 9.12
CA TYR A 34 14.54 -1.59 7.96
C TYR A 34 13.56 -1.28 6.83
N PRO A 35 13.94 -1.49 5.56
CA PRO A 35 13.00 -1.32 4.45
C PRO A 35 11.81 -2.26 4.58
N ILE A 36 10.62 -1.72 4.33
CA ILE A 36 9.33 -2.37 4.52
C ILE A 36 8.76 -2.79 3.16
N ILE A 37 8.23 -4.00 3.13
CA ILE A 37 7.31 -4.50 2.12
C ILE A 37 6.01 -4.80 2.85
N MET A 38 4.94 -4.08 2.49
CA MET A 38 3.65 -4.20 3.14
C MET A 38 2.57 -4.43 2.08
N GLY A 39 1.65 -5.35 2.33
CA GLY A 39 0.45 -5.45 1.51
C GLY A 39 -0.69 -6.13 2.23
N GLY A 40 -1.84 -6.18 1.57
CA GLY A 40 -3.06 -6.81 2.09
C GLY A 40 -4.28 -5.93 1.89
N ASP A 41 -5.33 -6.23 2.65
CA ASP A 41 -6.61 -5.52 2.63
C ASP A 41 -6.61 -4.44 3.70
N PHE A 42 -6.60 -3.18 3.28
CA PHE A 42 -6.55 -2.03 4.16
C PHE A 42 -7.93 -1.53 4.56
N ASN A 43 -9.02 -2.06 3.98
CA ASN A 43 -10.40 -1.62 4.19
C ASN A 43 -10.62 -0.08 4.15
N GLU A 44 -9.68 0.67 3.58
CA GLU A 44 -9.64 2.12 3.50
C GLU A 44 -9.20 2.49 2.08
N VAL A 45 -9.80 3.53 1.50
CA VAL A 45 -9.32 4.09 0.24
C VAL A 45 -8.11 4.98 0.55
N MET A 46 -7.19 5.14 -0.40
CA MET A 46 -6.10 6.11 -0.27
C MET A 46 -6.47 7.35 -1.11
N ASP A 47 -7.43 8.14 -0.64
CA ASP A 47 -7.84 9.40 -1.29
C ASP A 47 -6.88 10.55 -0.90
N PRO A 48 -6.36 11.31 -1.88
CA PRO A 48 -5.40 12.39 -1.62
C PRO A 48 -5.98 13.59 -0.86
N ILE A 49 -7.31 13.71 -0.77
CA ILE A 49 -8.01 14.86 -0.16
C ILE A 49 -8.63 14.46 1.17
N LEU A 50 -9.21 13.25 1.25
CA LEU A 50 -10.08 12.87 2.36
C LEU A 50 -9.42 11.96 3.40
N ASP A 51 -8.53 11.06 2.99
CA ASP A 51 -8.04 10.00 3.86
C ASP A 51 -6.74 10.41 4.56
N ARG A 52 -6.80 10.49 5.89
CA ARG A 52 -5.69 11.01 6.73
C ARG A 52 -4.90 9.92 7.44
N THR A 53 -5.51 8.76 7.70
CA THR A 53 -4.94 7.71 8.54
C THR A 53 -3.95 6.84 7.77
N LEU A 54 -4.39 6.10 6.75
CA LEU A 54 -3.50 5.27 5.93
C LEU A 54 -2.44 6.12 5.22
N ARG A 55 -2.85 7.26 4.68
CA ARG A 55 -1.93 8.20 4.03
C ARG A 55 -0.89 8.76 5.00
N GLY A 56 -1.32 9.17 6.21
CA GLY A 56 -0.42 9.70 7.24
C GLY A 56 0.66 8.68 7.63
N MET A 57 0.26 7.43 7.90
CA MET A 57 1.21 6.35 8.17
C MET A 57 2.15 6.11 6.98
N SER A 58 1.62 6.10 5.76
CA SER A 58 2.44 5.87 4.55
C SER A 58 3.50 6.96 4.39
N GLU A 59 3.15 8.23 4.61
CA GLU A 59 4.09 9.35 4.58
C GLU A 59 5.12 9.25 5.72
N ALA A 60 4.68 8.95 6.95
CA ALA A 60 5.55 8.80 8.11
C ALA A 60 6.59 7.68 7.95
N CYS A 61 6.18 6.55 7.35
CA CYS A 61 7.05 5.40 7.09
C CYS A 61 7.76 5.47 5.72
N SER A 62 7.66 6.59 4.97
CA SER A 62 8.24 6.76 3.63
C SER A 62 7.85 5.61 2.67
N LEU A 63 6.59 5.19 2.73
CA LEU A 63 6.02 4.15 1.90
C LEU A 63 5.38 4.74 0.64
N VAL A 64 5.53 4.02 -0.46
CA VAL A 64 4.94 4.36 -1.75
C VAL A 64 4.06 3.21 -2.23
N ASP A 65 2.92 3.56 -2.81
CA ASP A 65 2.05 2.62 -3.51
C ASP A 65 2.67 2.27 -4.87
N ILE A 66 3.24 1.06 -4.97
CA ILE A 66 3.97 0.65 -6.17
C ILE A 66 3.04 0.53 -7.39
N TRP A 67 1.79 0.11 -7.18
CA TRP A 67 0.82 -0.02 -8.26
C TRP A 67 0.47 1.38 -8.80
N ARG A 68 0.29 2.38 -7.93
CA ARG A 68 0.03 3.76 -8.37
C ARG A 68 1.23 4.39 -9.06
N LEU A 69 2.46 4.09 -8.64
CA LEU A 69 3.67 4.55 -9.33
C LEU A 69 3.73 4.05 -10.77
N GLN A 70 3.39 2.77 -11.00
CA GLN A 70 3.39 2.17 -12.34
C GLN A 70 2.15 2.57 -13.16
N ASN A 71 1.04 2.90 -12.50
CA ASN A 71 -0.24 3.23 -13.13
C ASN A 71 -0.80 4.58 -12.65
N PRO A 72 -0.14 5.72 -12.94
CA PRO A 72 -0.47 7.01 -12.30
C PRO A 72 -1.88 7.52 -12.60
N SER A 73 -2.41 7.19 -13.77
CA SER A 73 -3.72 7.67 -14.25
C SER A 73 -4.75 6.54 -14.45
N GLU A 74 -4.34 5.28 -14.33
CA GLU A 74 -5.26 4.16 -14.49
C GLU A 74 -6.16 4.03 -13.26
N ARG A 75 -7.36 3.51 -13.49
CA ARG A 75 -8.32 3.17 -12.43
C ARG A 75 -8.51 1.66 -12.47
N ASP A 76 -8.29 1.06 -11.31
CA ASP A 76 -8.55 -0.34 -11.08
C ASP A 76 -9.11 -0.49 -9.67
N TYR A 77 -9.82 -1.59 -9.43
CA TYR A 77 -10.62 -1.80 -8.24
C TYR A 77 -10.43 -3.22 -7.72
N THR A 78 -10.41 -3.36 -6.40
CA THR A 78 -10.22 -4.65 -5.75
C THR A 78 -11.43 -5.04 -4.89
N PHE A 79 -12.35 -4.09 -4.68
CA PHE A 79 -13.57 -4.29 -3.92
C PHE A 79 -14.79 -3.65 -4.58
N TYR A 80 -15.91 -4.35 -4.53
CA TYR A 80 -17.23 -3.83 -4.89
C TYR A 80 -18.11 -3.76 -3.65
N SER A 81 -18.73 -2.59 -3.39
CA SER A 81 -19.71 -2.41 -2.34
C SER A 81 -21.13 -2.52 -2.90
N PRO A 82 -21.87 -3.60 -2.62
CA PRO A 82 -23.25 -3.74 -3.10
C PRO A 82 -24.19 -2.67 -2.54
N SER A 83 -23.98 -2.26 -1.29
CA SER A 83 -24.82 -1.29 -0.58
C SER A 83 -24.75 0.11 -1.19
N TYR A 84 -23.62 0.47 -1.79
CA TYR A 84 -23.39 1.78 -2.40
C TYR A 84 -23.28 1.72 -3.93
N GLY A 85 -23.33 0.53 -4.52
CA GLY A 85 -23.17 0.33 -5.97
C GLY A 85 -21.85 0.88 -6.51
N SER A 86 -20.80 0.86 -5.68
CA SER A 86 -19.52 1.54 -5.95
C SER A 86 -18.34 0.57 -5.90
N PHE A 87 -17.30 0.91 -6.64
CA PHE A 87 -16.04 0.16 -6.68
C PHE A 87 -14.95 0.98 -6.02
N SER A 88 -14.10 0.30 -5.24
CA SER A 88 -12.99 0.88 -4.51
C SER A 88 -11.75 0.00 -4.65
N ARG A 89 -10.57 0.62 -4.54
CA ARG A 89 -9.30 -0.10 -4.37
C ARG A 89 -8.90 0.03 -2.91
N ILE A 90 -8.98 -1.08 -2.20
CA ILE A 90 -8.69 -1.18 -0.76
C ILE A 90 -7.54 -2.16 -0.48
N ASP A 91 -7.13 -2.93 -1.48
CA ASP A 91 -5.94 -3.77 -1.42
C ASP A 91 -4.75 -2.99 -1.98
N PHE A 92 -3.69 -2.92 -1.20
CA PHE A 92 -2.48 -2.18 -1.57
C PHE A 92 -1.23 -3.03 -1.43
N PHE A 93 -0.20 -2.66 -2.19
CA PHE A 93 1.16 -3.10 -2.01
C PHE A 93 2.04 -1.86 -1.84
N LEU A 94 2.47 -1.60 -0.62
CA LEU A 94 3.25 -0.45 -0.19
C LEU A 94 4.70 -0.87 0.04
N LEU A 95 5.64 -0.08 -0.51
CA LEU A 95 7.07 -0.33 -0.41
C LEU A 95 7.76 0.89 0.20
N SER A 96 8.80 0.68 1.02
CA SER A 96 9.71 1.78 1.35
C SER A 96 10.28 2.39 0.06
N GLN A 97 10.34 3.72 0.00
CA GLN A 97 10.84 4.45 -1.16
C GLN A 97 12.27 4.03 -1.57
N SER A 98 13.09 3.61 -0.59
CA SER A 98 14.42 3.06 -0.82
C SER A 98 14.43 1.78 -1.67
N LEU A 99 13.37 0.97 -1.62
CA LEU A 99 13.19 -0.21 -2.46
C LEU A 99 12.64 0.15 -3.85
N ALA A 100 11.71 1.12 -3.91
CA ALA A 100 11.08 1.55 -5.16
C ALA A 100 12.04 2.29 -6.11
N GLY A 101 13.04 3.00 -5.58
CA GLY A 101 14.01 3.77 -6.37
C GLY A 101 14.89 2.93 -7.31
N HIS A 102 14.96 1.61 -7.14
CA HIS A 102 15.67 0.69 -8.05
C HIS A 102 14.88 0.34 -9.32
N GLU A 103 13.61 0.74 -9.43
CA GLU A 103 12.73 0.42 -10.56
C GLU A 103 12.94 1.31 -11.80
N HIS A 104 13.65 2.44 -11.69
CA HIS A 104 13.96 3.28 -12.86
C HIS A 104 14.77 2.54 -13.94
N HIS A 105 15.37 1.39 -13.61
CA HIS A 105 16.08 0.53 -14.57
C HIS A 105 15.21 -0.59 -15.18
N PHE A 106 14.09 -0.98 -14.53
CA PHE A 106 13.28 -2.14 -14.91
C PHE A 106 12.10 -1.82 -15.84
N SER A 107 11.71 -0.55 -15.95
CA SER A 107 10.67 -0.08 -16.89
C SER A 107 11.02 -0.25 -18.39
N SER A 108 12.18 -0.82 -18.72
CA SER A 108 12.57 -1.20 -20.09
C SER A 108 12.18 -2.64 -20.48
N LEU A 109 11.71 -3.46 -19.54
CA LEU A 109 11.27 -4.83 -19.81
C LEU A 109 9.73 -4.86 -19.80
N GLY A 110 9.16 -5.02 -20.99
CA GLY A 110 7.73 -4.88 -21.25
C GLY A 110 6.82 -5.72 -20.35
N ARG A 111 5.64 -5.15 -20.05
CA ARG A 111 4.48 -5.83 -19.45
C ARG A 111 4.25 -7.16 -20.18
N GLN A 112 4.32 -8.29 -19.45
CA GLN A 112 3.43 -9.41 -19.75
C GLN A 112 2.21 -9.27 -18.85
N GLU A 113 1.07 -9.04 -19.48
CA GLU A 113 -0.22 -9.02 -18.80
C GLU A 113 -0.48 -10.40 -18.21
N SER A 114 -0.52 -10.48 -16.88
CA SER A 114 -1.03 -11.64 -16.17
C SER A 114 -2.48 -11.34 -15.80
N THR A 115 -3.41 -11.75 -16.66
CA THR A 115 -4.82 -11.80 -16.29
C THR A 115 -4.99 -12.93 -15.28
N PHE A 116 -5.12 -12.61 -14.00
CA PHE A 116 -5.66 -13.55 -13.02
C PHE A 116 -7.18 -13.35 -12.96
N LEU A 117 -7.89 -14.39 -13.41
CA LEU A 117 -9.33 -14.61 -13.16
C LEU A 117 -9.53 -15.11 -11.72
#